data_AF-A0A531LKN2-F1
#
_entry.id   AF-A0A531LKN2-F1
#
_cell.length_a   1.000
_cell.length_b   1.000
_cell.length_c   1.000
_cell.angle_alpha   90.00
_cell.angle_beta   90.00
_cell.angle_gamma   90.00
#
_symmetry.space_group_name_H-M   'P 1'
#
loop_
_entity.id
_entity.type
_entity.pdbx_description
1 polymer ?
#
loop_
_entity_poly.entity_id
_entity_poly.type
_entity_poly.pdbx_seq_one_letter_code
_entity_poly.pdbx_strand_id
1 'polypeptide(L)'
;SYGYGNNWWADWPYYTDSPTASQRQSDMRKYFLVKPYGSKSANAGDGPNSSCTTNPITPLKDVTQLAQKEEIDNAIDAMAPNGNTNVPEGLAWGWRTVSSNEPFTEGRPNAERGNDKVVIVLTDGANTYSAVSDGGYANNRSTYAAYGYTGLTYPGSGSVTRLFMNTSTNIGKTTYTGANYTAALDEQMQTLCGNAKKSNVLVMTVALDLSTTDAGDKKALDALKACSSDSRFRKDPTDPSKPAKLFWNATGATLSDNFKEIANELSNLRIVG
;
A
#
# COMPACT_ATOMS: atom_id res chain seq x y z
N SER A 1 1.13 23.25 18.30
CA SER A 1 0.93 21.87 17.81
C SER A 1 1.63 20.93 18.78
N TYR A 2 0.92 19.93 19.31
CA TYR A 2 1.47 18.92 20.24
C TYR A 2 2.25 17.83 19.47
N GLY A 3 3.09 18.22 18.51
CA GLY A 3 3.99 17.33 17.77
C GLY A 3 3.37 16.46 16.66
N TYR A 4 2.07 16.57 16.36
CA TYR A 4 1.44 15.83 15.26
C TYR A 4 0.88 16.78 14.20
N GLY A 5 1.24 16.56 12.93
CA GLY A 5 0.76 17.41 11.83
C GLY A 5 -0.75 17.36 11.63
N ASN A 6 -1.42 16.27 12.04
CA ASN A 6 -2.87 16.18 12.00
C ASN A 6 -3.57 16.65 13.30
N ASN A 7 -2.84 17.29 14.23
CA ASN A 7 -3.41 18.03 15.35
C ASN A 7 -3.29 19.54 15.09
N TRP A 8 -4.32 20.10 14.47
CA TRP A 8 -4.26 21.37 13.74
C TRP A 8 -5.27 22.43 14.20
N TRP A 9 -6.11 22.13 15.19
CA TRP A 9 -7.10 23.09 15.72
C TRP A 9 -6.69 23.63 17.09
N ALA A 10 -7.03 24.90 17.33
CA ALA A 10 -6.90 25.55 18.62
C ALA A 10 -7.77 24.88 19.72
N ASP A 11 -7.33 25.01 20.96
CA ASP A 11 -8.10 24.60 22.12
C ASP A 11 -9.43 25.37 22.11
N TRP A 12 -10.58 24.67 22.05
CA TRP A 12 -11.87 25.35 22.04
C TRP A 12 -12.01 26.20 23.31
N PRO A 13 -12.42 27.48 23.22
CA PRO A 13 -12.30 28.45 24.32
C PRO A 13 -13.18 28.17 25.55
N TYR A 14 -13.96 27.09 25.54
CA TYR A 14 -14.87 26.71 26.64
C TYR A 14 -14.51 25.40 27.31
N TYR A 15 -13.34 24.82 27.03
CA TYR A 15 -12.82 23.80 27.93
C TYR A 15 -12.41 24.49 29.24
N THR A 16 -13.22 24.32 30.27
CA THR A 16 -12.92 24.76 31.64
C THR A 16 -11.71 24.01 32.21
N ASP A 17 -11.43 22.81 31.67
CA ASP A 17 -10.31 21.95 32.03
C ASP A 17 -9.39 21.76 30.83
N SER A 18 -8.08 21.96 30.98
CA SER A 18 -7.08 21.77 29.92
C SER A 18 -7.21 20.37 29.28
N PRO A 19 -7.78 20.22 28.06
CA PRO A 19 -8.12 18.89 27.59
C PRO A 19 -6.87 18.12 27.15
N THR A 20 -6.94 16.80 27.32
CA THR A 20 -5.88 15.87 26.93
C THR A 20 -5.65 15.86 25.42
N ALA A 21 -4.47 15.42 24.98
CA ALA A 21 -4.17 15.26 23.56
C ALA A 21 -5.18 14.36 22.82
N SER A 22 -5.67 13.31 23.49
CA SER A 22 -6.69 12.40 22.93
C SER A 22 -8.02 13.12 22.70
N GLN A 23 -8.52 13.86 23.71
CA GLN A 23 -9.76 14.64 23.59
C GLN A 23 -9.70 15.66 22.44
N ARG A 24 -8.56 16.34 22.28
CA ARG A 24 -8.34 17.29 21.18
C ARG A 24 -8.35 16.60 19.82
N GLN A 25 -7.70 15.45 19.70
CA GLN A 25 -7.62 14.71 18.46
C GLN A 25 -8.97 14.12 18.04
N SER A 26 -9.77 13.62 18.99
CA SER A 26 -11.10 13.05 18.75
C SER A 26 -12.20 14.08 18.51
N ASP A 27 -11.94 15.37 18.76
CA ASP A 27 -12.96 16.41 18.63
C ASP A 27 -13.35 16.62 17.16
N MET A 28 -14.56 16.19 16.80
CA MET A 28 -15.11 16.33 15.44
C MET A 28 -15.63 17.74 15.14
N ARG A 29 -15.81 18.61 16.13
CA ARG A 29 -16.25 20.00 15.89
C ARG A 29 -15.30 20.76 14.98
N LYS A 30 -14.03 20.34 14.93
CA LYS A 30 -13.01 20.80 13.99
C LYS A 30 -13.35 20.59 12.50
N TYR A 31 -14.43 19.91 12.16
CA TYR A 31 -14.87 19.74 10.77
C TYR A 31 -16.14 20.52 10.44
N PHE A 32 -16.86 20.98 11.46
CA PHE A 32 -18.23 21.46 11.30
C PHE A 32 -18.44 22.87 11.85
N LEU A 33 -17.58 23.35 12.74
CA LEU A 33 -17.71 24.69 13.33
C LEU A 33 -16.75 25.68 12.69
N VAL A 34 -17.09 26.97 12.70
CA VAL A 34 -16.14 28.01 12.30
C VAL A 34 -15.11 28.18 13.42
N LYS A 35 -13.85 28.33 13.03
CA LYS A 35 -12.75 28.56 13.95
C LYS A 35 -12.92 29.88 14.72
N PRO A 36 -12.66 29.93 16.04
CA PRO A 36 -12.75 31.16 16.80
C PRO A 36 -11.85 32.28 16.24
N TYR A 37 -12.36 33.50 16.24
CA TYR A 37 -11.66 34.71 15.80
C TYR A 37 -10.29 34.84 16.53
N GLY A 38 -9.23 35.16 15.77
CA GLY A 38 -7.87 35.31 16.30
C GLY A 38 -7.04 34.01 16.41
N SER A 39 -7.60 32.85 16.08
CA SER A 39 -6.86 31.57 16.17
C SER A 39 -5.88 31.37 15.01
N LYS A 40 -4.60 31.07 15.29
CA LYS A 40 -3.53 30.81 14.28
C LYS A 40 -3.88 29.68 13.32
N SER A 41 -3.82 29.91 12.01
CA SER A 41 -4.00 28.87 10.97
C SER A 41 -3.09 27.67 11.19
N ALA A 42 -3.55 26.49 10.76
CA ALA A 42 -2.69 25.32 10.67
C ALA A 42 -1.56 25.60 9.66
N ASN A 43 -0.38 25.01 9.88
CA ASN A 43 0.70 25.14 8.90
C ASN A 43 0.33 24.38 7.62
N ALA A 44 0.99 24.71 6.51
CA ALA A 44 0.86 23.92 5.29
C ALA A 44 1.27 22.46 5.55
N GLY A 45 0.45 21.50 5.13
CA GLY A 45 0.66 20.07 5.40
C GLY A 45 0.15 19.61 6.78
N ASP A 46 -0.27 20.52 7.66
CA ASP A 46 -1.05 20.18 8.84
C ASP A 46 -2.54 20.17 8.49
N GLY A 47 -3.34 19.38 9.21
CA GLY A 47 -4.77 19.32 8.92
C GLY A 47 -5.34 17.93 8.85
N PRO A 48 -6.64 17.85 8.55
CA PRO A 48 -7.27 16.58 8.22
C PRO A 48 -6.86 16.08 6.83
N ASN A 49 -6.32 16.97 6.00
CA ASN A 49 -5.77 16.70 4.68
C ASN A 49 -4.25 16.52 4.72
N SER A 50 -3.65 16.40 5.91
CA SER A 50 -2.21 16.12 6.05
C SER A 50 -1.89 14.82 5.31
N SER A 51 -0.97 14.88 4.34
CA SER A 51 -0.61 13.77 3.44
C SER A 51 -1.71 13.28 2.47
N CYS A 52 -2.86 13.96 2.36
CA CYS A 52 -3.86 13.73 1.29
C CYS A 52 -3.45 14.47 0.01
N THR A 53 -2.29 14.11 -0.56
CA THR A 53 -1.72 14.75 -1.76
C THR A 53 -1.62 13.80 -2.96
N THR A 54 -2.18 12.60 -2.84
CA THR A 54 -2.11 11.56 -3.87
C THR A 54 -3.07 11.83 -5.01
N ASN A 55 -2.59 11.64 -6.25
CA ASN A 55 -3.44 11.65 -7.44
C ASN A 55 -4.47 10.50 -7.36
N PRO A 56 -5.69 10.68 -7.89
CA PRO A 56 -6.66 9.60 -8.01
C PRO A 56 -6.09 8.43 -8.84
N ILE A 57 -6.54 7.22 -8.54
CA ILE A 57 -6.22 6.04 -9.36
C ILE A 57 -6.86 6.22 -10.74
N THR A 58 -6.06 6.07 -11.79
CA THR A 58 -6.56 5.98 -13.17
C THR A 58 -7.32 4.67 -13.35
N PRO A 59 -8.62 4.69 -13.69
CA PRO A 59 -9.38 3.48 -14.01
C PRO A 59 -8.80 2.72 -15.21
N LEU A 60 -9.26 1.50 -15.45
CA LEU A 60 -8.78 0.70 -16.59
C LEU A 60 -9.06 1.41 -17.92
N LYS A 61 -8.08 1.39 -18.81
CA LYS A 61 -8.12 2.05 -20.13
C LYS A 61 -7.80 1.06 -21.24
N ASP A 62 -8.42 1.28 -22.40
CA ASP A 62 -8.12 0.55 -23.63
C ASP A 62 -6.94 1.20 -24.35
N VAL A 63 -5.76 0.61 -24.22
CA VAL A 63 -4.51 1.09 -24.82
C VAL A 63 -4.47 0.99 -26.36
N THR A 64 -5.46 0.34 -26.99
CA THR A 64 -5.60 0.41 -28.46
C THR A 64 -6.14 1.76 -28.93
N GLN A 65 -6.76 2.51 -28.03
CA GLN A 65 -7.25 3.86 -28.26
C GLN A 65 -6.18 4.88 -27.85
N LEU A 66 -5.67 5.65 -28.81
CA LEU A 66 -4.56 6.58 -28.59
C LEU A 66 -4.84 7.57 -27.45
N ALA A 67 -6.05 8.14 -27.40
CA ALA A 67 -6.43 9.08 -26.34
C ALA A 67 -6.39 8.45 -24.94
N GLN A 68 -6.85 7.20 -24.80
CA GLN A 68 -6.83 6.51 -23.51
C GLN A 68 -5.42 6.04 -23.11
N LYS A 69 -4.58 5.71 -24.10
CA LYS A 69 -3.16 5.47 -23.87
C LYS A 69 -2.46 6.73 -23.36
N GLU A 70 -2.73 7.87 -23.97
CA GLU A 70 -2.19 9.18 -23.55
C GLU A 70 -2.64 9.54 -22.12
N GLU A 71 -3.88 9.21 -21.73
CA GLU A 71 -4.34 9.34 -20.34
C GLU A 71 -3.50 8.52 -19.35
N ILE A 72 -3.11 7.28 -19.72
CA ILE A 72 -2.21 6.46 -18.89
C ILE A 72 -0.81 7.10 -18.82
N ASP A 73 -0.24 7.49 -19.96
CA ASP A 73 1.10 8.06 -20.03
C ASP A 73 1.19 9.34 -19.16
N ASN A 74 0.21 10.24 -19.28
CA ASN A 74 0.12 11.45 -18.47
C ASN A 74 -0.04 11.15 -16.98
N ALA A 75 -0.80 10.12 -16.60
CA ALA A 75 -0.94 9.72 -15.21
C ALA A 75 0.37 9.16 -14.64
N ILE A 76 1.14 8.42 -15.45
CA ILE A 76 2.47 7.91 -15.10
C ILE A 76 3.44 9.08 -14.88
N ASP A 77 3.48 10.06 -15.80
CA ASP A 77 4.36 11.22 -15.71
C ASP A 77 4.02 12.13 -14.50
N ALA A 78 2.74 12.14 -14.09
CA ALA A 78 2.28 12.89 -12.93
C ALA A 78 2.56 12.21 -11.58
N MET A 79 3.09 10.97 -11.56
CA MET A 79 3.39 10.28 -10.30
C MET A 79 4.52 10.98 -9.54
N ALA A 80 4.27 11.29 -8.26
CA ALA A 80 5.26 11.84 -7.35
C ALA A 80 5.34 10.97 -6.09
N PRO A 81 6.54 10.45 -5.72
CA PRO A 81 6.68 9.65 -4.52
C PRO A 81 6.52 10.53 -3.27
N ASN A 82 5.78 10.05 -2.27
CA ASN A 82 5.62 10.71 -0.99
C ASN A 82 5.25 9.71 0.12
N GLY A 83 5.79 9.88 1.31
CA GLY A 83 5.41 9.11 2.49
C GLY A 83 6.04 7.72 2.59
N ASN A 84 5.28 6.78 3.17
CA ASN A 84 5.73 5.41 3.45
C ASN A 84 5.44 4.44 2.30
N THR A 85 6.05 3.26 2.38
CA THR A 85 5.88 2.14 1.45
C THR A 85 4.80 1.18 1.96
N ASN A 86 3.64 1.16 1.31
CA ASN A 86 2.54 0.26 1.64
C ASN A 86 2.15 -0.60 0.43
N VAL A 87 3.00 -1.59 0.13
CA VAL A 87 2.80 -2.53 -0.97
C VAL A 87 1.45 -3.26 -0.90
N PRO A 88 0.95 -3.76 0.26
CA PRO A 88 -0.35 -4.42 0.28
C PRO A 88 -1.49 -3.49 -0.15
N GLU A 89 -1.48 -2.21 0.24
CA GLU A 89 -2.52 -1.28 -0.19
C GLU A 89 -2.47 -1.02 -1.70
N GLY A 90 -1.26 -0.81 -2.26
CA GLY A 90 -1.08 -0.66 -3.70
C GLY A 90 -1.54 -1.88 -4.50
N LEU A 91 -1.19 -3.09 -4.04
CA LEU A 91 -1.66 -4.34 -4.63
C LEU A 91 -3.18 -4.49 -4.53
N ALA A 92 -3.78 -4.09 -3.40
CA ALA A 92 -5.22 -4.22 -3.19
C ALA A 92 -6.00 -3.31 -4.13
N TRP A 93 -5.52 -2.08 -4.35
CA TRP A 93 -6.12 -1.17 -5.32
C TRP A 93 -5.88 -1.60 -6.76
N GLY A 94 -4.66 -2.02 -7.12
CA GLY A 94 -4.37 -2.57 -8.44
C GLY A 94 -5.27 -3.78 -8.77
N TRP A 95 -5.47 -4.69 -7.80
CA TRP A 95 -6.39 -5.80 -7.94
C TRP A 95 -7.84 -5.33 -8.13
N ARG A 96 -8.31 -4.33 -7.37
CA ARG A 96 -9.65 -3.75 -7.58
C ARG A 96 -9.82 -3.16 -8.98
N THR A 97 -8.84 -2.43 -9.49
CA THR A 97 -8.90 -1.80 -10.83
C THR A 97 -8.96 -2.81 -11.96
N VAL A 98 -8.23 -3.93 -11.86
CA VAL A 98 -8.32 -4.99 -12.87
C VAL A 98 -9.54 -5.90 -12.67
N SER A 99 -10.25 -5.77 -11.55
CA SER A 99 -11.48 -6.52 -11.23
C SER A 99 -12.72 -5.87 -11.85
N SER A 100 -13.87 -6.54 -11.76
CA SER A 100 -15.16 -6.05 -12.27
C SER A 100 -16.08 -5.52 -11.15
N ASN A 101 -15.53 -5.31 -9.95
CA ASN A 101 -16.30 -4.97 -8.76
C ASN A 101 -16.18 -3.47 -8.48
N GLU A 102 -17.24 -2.88 -7.94
CA GLU A 102 -17.17 -1.49 -7.45
C GLU A 102 -15.95 -1.26 -6.53
N PRO A 103 -15.27 -0.10 -6.64
CA PRO A 103 -15.68 1.07 -7.42
C PRO A 103 -15.22 1.09 -8.90
N PHE A 104 -14.42 0.13 -9.36
CA PHE A 104 -13.91 0.07 -10.74
C PHE A 104 -14.58 -1.08 -11.50
N THR A 105 -15.53 -0.73 -12.37
CA THR A 105 -16.39 -1.71 -13.07
C THR A 105 -15.96 -1.99 -14.51
N GLU A 106 -14.88 -1.35 -14.95
CA GLU A 106 -14.36 -1.43 -16.32
C GLU A 106 -13.69 -2.79 -16.62
N GLY A 107 -13.17 -3.47 -15.60
CA GLY A 107 -12.60 -4.80 -15.76
C GLY A 107 -13.68 -5.83 -16.06
N ARG A 108 -13.40 -6.78 -16.95
CA ARG A 108 -14.29 -7.92 -17.23
C ARG A 108 -14.36 -8.88 -16.03
N PRO A 109 -15.37 -9.75 -15.87
CA PRO A 109 -15.43 -10.71 -14.76
C PRO A 109 -14.17 -11.60 -14.63
N ASN A 110 -13.78 -11.96 -13.40
CA ASN A 110 -12.59 -12.81 -13.14
C ASN A 110 -12.68 -14.22 -13.74
N ALA A 111 -13.89 -14.70 -14.05
CA ALA A 111 -14.14 -16.02 -14.62
C ALA A 111 -14.22 -16.00 -16.16
N GLU A 112 -14.09 -14.84 -16.80
CA GLU A 112 -14.18 -14.73 -18.25
C GLU A 112 -12.96 -15.38 -18.92
N ARG A 113 -13.20 -16.31 -19.85
CA ARG A 113 -12.14 -16.98 -20.59
C ARG A 113 -11.51 -16.02 -21.61
N GLY A 114 -10.20 -16.13 -21.81
CA GLY A 114 -9.46 -15.24 -22.71
C GLY A 114 -9.19 -13.85 -22.15
N ASN A 115 -9.40 -13.64 -20.84
CA ASN A 115 -9.11 -12.40 -20.14
C ASN A 115 -8.14 -12.65 -18.98
N ASP A 116 -6.84 -12.52 -19.24
CA ASP A 116 -5.83 -12.61 -18.19
C ASP A 116 -5.73 -11.29 -17.41
N LYS A 117 -5.91 -11.40 -16.10
CA LYS A 117 -5.77 -10.28 -15.18
C LYS A 117 -4.40 -10.31 -14.54
N VAL A 118 -3.65 -9.23 -14.73
CA VAL A 118 -2.28 -9.13 -14.21
C VAL A 118 -2.15 -7.88 -13.38
N VAL A 119 -1.59 -8.02 -12.18
CA VAL A 119 -1.12 -6.89 -11.37
C VAL A 119 0.39 -6.98 -11.27
N ILE A 120 1.06 -5.91 -11.69
CA ILE A 120 2.52 -5.78 -11.60
C ILE A 120 2.82 -4.78 -10.49
N VAL A 121 3.47 -5.26 -9.44
CA VAL A 121 3.89 -4.45 -8.29
C VAL A 121 5.34 -4.05 -8.47
N LEU A 122 5.64 -2.76 -8.36
CA LEU A 122 6.99 -2.23 -8.38
C LEU A 122 7.26 -1.55 -7.03
N THR A 123 8.39 -1.84 -6.41
CA THR A 123 8.79 -1.21 -5.14
C THR A 123 10.29 -1.18 -4.98
N ASP A 124 10.80 -0.13 -4.33
CA ASP A 124 12.19 0.13 -4.01
C ASP A 124 12.57 -0.25 -2.58
N GLY A 125 11.66 -0.88 -1.82
CA GLY A 125 11.84 -0.98 -0.38
C GLY A 125 10.96 -2.00 0.32
N ALA A 126 11.29 -2.20 1.59
CA ALA A 126 10.44 -2.93 2.53
C ALA A 126 9.13 -2.15 2.81
N ASN A 127 8.09 -2.88 3.20
CA ASN A 127 6.89 -2.25 3.74
C ASN A 127 7.23 -1.42 4.99
N THR A 128 6.70 -0.20 5.08
CA THR A 128 6.95 0.71 6.20
C THR A 128 5.67 1.29 6.77
N TYR A 129 5.67 1.45 8.09
CA TYR A 129 4.65 2.16 8.84
C TYR A 129 5.36 2.97 9.92
N SER A 130 5.19 4.29 9.95
CA SER A 130 5.99 5.12 10.86
C SER A 130 5.53 4.94 12.31
N ALA A 131 6.40 4.38 13.14
CA ALA A 131 6.22 4.34 14.59
C ALA A 131 6.49 5.73 15.20
N VAL A 132 5.76 6.07 16.24
CA VAL A 132 5.99 7.30 17.02
C VAL A 132 6.13 6.95 18.49
N SER A 133 7.13 7.52 19.16
CA SER A 133 7.31 7.36 20.60
C SER A 133 6.24 8.16 21.34
N ASP A 134 5.29 7.45 21.95
CA ASP A 134 4.17 8.09 22.64
C ASP A 134 4.45 8.28 24.13
N GLY A 135 5.20 9.34 24.45
CA GLY A 135 5.57 9.71 25.82
C GLY A 135 4.57 10.61 26.56
N GLY A 136 3.43 10.98 25.96
CA GLY A 136 2.46 11.89 26.59
C GLY A 136 1.32 12.38 25.69
N TYR A 137 1.01 11.67 24.60
CA TYR A 137 0.01 12.12 23.63
C TYR A 137 -1.14 11.10 23.51
N ALA A 138 -1.95 11.19 22.46
CA ALA A 138 -3.22 10.45 22.32
C ALA A 138 -3.10 8.92 22.23
N ASN A 139 -1.94 8.33 22.54
CA ASN A 139 -1.68 6.89 22.38
C ASN A 139 -1.83 6.40 20.95
N ASN A 140 -1.36 7.19 19.99
CA ASN A 140 -1.43 6.87 18.57
C ASN A 140 -0.51 5.72 18.16
N ARG A 141 0.69 5.63 18.74
CA ARG A 141 1.77 4.64 18.47
C ARG A 141 2.29 4.56 17.02
N SER A 142 1.65 5.27 16.10
CA SER A 142 2.10 5.51 14.73
C SER A 142 1.62 6.85 14.20
N THR A 143 2.11 7.25 13.02
CA THR A 143 1.36 8.19 12.16
C THR A 143 0.03 7.56 11.72
N TYR A 144 -0.92 8.40 11.27
CA TYR A 144 -2.16 7.91 10.67
C TYR A 144 -1.88 7.48 9.23
N ALA A 145 -2.22 6.25 8.86
CA ALA A 145 -2.09 5.73 7.50
C ALA A 145 -3.20 4.68 7.22
N ALA A 146 -3.04 3.83 6.21
CA ALA A 146 -4.09 2.93 5.70
C ALA A 146 -4.78 2.05 6.75
N TYR A 147 -4.08 1.68 7.82
CA TYR A 147 -4.62 0.86 8.91
C TYR A 147 -5.07 1.69 10.14
N GLY A 148 -5.06 3.02 10.03
CA GLY A 148 -5.35 3.95 11.12
C GLY A 148 -4.24 4.04 12.16
N TYR A 149 -4.57 4.45 13.38
CA TYR A 149 -3.60 4.47 14.47
C TYR A 149 -3.39 3.08 15.07
N THR A 150 -2.12 2.70 15.19
CA THR A 150 -1.74 1.38 15.73
C THR A 150 -1.96 1.26 17.24
N GLY A 151 -2.07 2.37 17.97
CA GLY A 151 -2.42 2.37 19.38
C GLY A 151 -3.92 2.42 19.68
N LEU A 152 -4.78 2.47 18.65
CA LEU A 152 -6.22 2.42 18.78
C LEU A 152 -6.76 1.03 18.40
N THR A 153 -7.37 0.34 19.36
CA THR A 153 -8.06 -0.92 19.12
C THR A 153 -9.20 -0.72 18.13
N TYR A 154 -9.26 -1.56 17.11
CA TYR A 154 -10.37 -1.57 16.16
C TYR A 154 -11.56 -2.30 16.78
N PRO A 155 -12.74 -1.67 16.93
CA PRO A 155 -13.90 -2.31 17.57
C PRO A 155 -14.27 -3.66 16.94
N GLY A 156 -14.17 -3.78 15.61
CA GLY A 156 -14.48 -5.03 14.90
C GLY A 156 -13.45 -6.15 15.07
N SER A 157 -12.32 -5.90 15.73
CA SER A 157 -11.33 -6.94 16.06
C SER A 157 -11.49 -7.49 17.49
N GLY A 158 -12.23 -6.79 18.35
CA GLY A 158 -12.34 -7.06 19.78
C GLY A 158 -11.12 -6.64 20.62
N SER A 159 -9.89 -6.81 20.14
CA SER A 159 -8.69 -6.68 21.00
C SER A 159 -7.43 -6.09 20.35
N VAL A 160 -7.40 -5.86 19.04
CA VAL A 160 -6.19 -5.40 18.34
C VAL A 160 -6.44 -4.19 17.44
N THR A 161 -5.39 -3.48 17.03
CA THR A 161 -5.51 -2.48 15.95
C THR A 161 -5.67 -3.15 14.58
N ARG A 162 -6.16 -2.41 13.57
CA ARG A 162 -6.43 -2.96 12.22
C ARG A 162 -5.21 -3.61 11.59
N LEU A 163 -4.02 -3.01 11.76
CA LEU A 163 -2.78 -3.55 11.18
C LEU A 163 -2.47 -4.99 11.67
N PHE A 164 -2.84 -5.30 12.91
CA PHE A 164 -2.54 -6.58 13.54
C PHE A 164 -3.68 -7.60 13.46
N MET A 165 -4.79 -7.25 12.82
CA MET A 165 -5.88 -8.19 12.56
C MET A 165 -5.43 -9.29 11.62
N ASN A 166 -5.81 -10.53 11.92
CA ASN A 166 -5.51 -11.71 11.10
C ASN A 166 -4.01 -11.99 10.85
N THR A 167 -3.10 -11.25 11.50
CA THR A 167 -1.67 -11.62 11.49
C THR A 167 -1.42 -12.77 12.47
N SER A 168 -0.37 -13.54 12.22
CA SER A 168 0.02 -14.71 12.99
C SER A 168 0.39 -14.37 14.44
N THR A 169 0.64 -15.42 15.24
CA THR A 169 1.14 -15.29 16.60
C THR A 169 2.58 -14.78 16.67
N ASN A 170 3.31 -14.76 15.55
CA ASN A 170 4.67 -14.24 15.49
C ASN A 170 4.70 -12.71 15.50
N ILE A 171 3.56 -12.06 15.20
CA ILE A 171 3.43 -10.60 15.23
C ILE A 171 2.96 -10.16 16.62
N GLY A 172 3.80 -9.37 17.29
CA GLY A 172 3.48 -8.82 18.61
C GLY A 172 2.34 -7.80 18.51
N LYS A 173 1.17 -8.13 19.05
CA LYS A 173 -0.05 -7.30 18.93
C LYS A 173 0.00 -5.99 19.75
N THR A 174 0.96 -5.89 20.65
CA THR A 174 1.23 -4.71 21.49
C THR A 174 2.67 -4.20 21.31
N THR A 175 3.36 -4.64 20.25
CA THR A 175 4.74 -4.23 19.95
C THR A 175 4.72 -3.11 18.90
N TYR A 176 4.96 -1.89 19.36
CA TYR A 176 4.81 -0.67 18.57
C TYR A 176 6.14 -0.18 17.99
N THR A 177 6.75 -0.98 17.11
CA THR A 177 8.03 -0.66 16.47
C THR A 177 7.91 -0.75 14.96
N GLY A 178 8.74 0.02 14.23
CA GLY A 178 8.77 -0.04 12.76
C GLY A 178 8.99 -1.46 12.24
N ALA A 179 9.91 -2.22 12.85
CA ALA A 179 10.18 -3.61 12.47
C ALA A 179 8.96 -4.54 12.64
N ASN A 180 8.20 -4.41 13.73
CA ASN A 180 6.99 -5.22 13.94
C ASN A 180 5.86 -4.80 12.99
N TYR A 181 5.77 -3.51 12.65
CA TYR A 181 4.83 -3.03 11.65
C TYR A 181 5.16 -3.51 10.24
N THR A 182 6.44 -3.50 9.84
CA THR A 182 6.91 -4.09 8.58
C THR A 182 6.52 -5.56 8.51
N ALA A 183 6.82 -6.34 9.56
CA ALA A 183 6.46 -7.76 9.60
C ALA A 183 4.93 -7.99 9.51
N ALA A 184 4.13 -7.14 10.17
CA ALA A 184 2.68 -7.20 10.05
C ALA A 184 2.19 -6.89 8.62
N LEU A 185 2.73 -5.85 7.98
CA LEU A 185 2.41 -5.50 6.59
C LEU A 185 2.83 -6.60 5.63
N ASP A 186 3.97 -7.26 5.85
CA ASP A 186 4.41 -8.38 5.03
C ASP A 186 3.43 -9.56 5.11
N GLU A 187 2.90 -9.89 6.29
CA GLU A 187 1.85 -10.92 6.42
C GLU A 187 0.53 -10.51 5.76
N GLN A 188 0.12 -9.23 5.86
CA GLN A 188 -1.04 -8.71 5.14
C GLN A 188 -0.83 -8.83 3.62
N MET A 189 0.37 -8.49 3.14
CA MET A 189 0.76 -8.64 1.74
C MET A 189 0.68 -10.10 1.30
N GLN A 190 1.26 -11.04 2.04
CA GLN A 190 1.19 -12.46 1.67
C GLN A 190 -0.25 -12.97 1.60
N THR A 191 -1.10 -12.58 2.55
CA THR A 191 -2.52 -12.92 2.57
C THR A 191 -3.23 -12.38 1.33
N LEU A 192 -2.99 -11.11 1.01
CA LEU A 192 -3.57 -10.45 -0.15
C LEU A 192 -3.12 -11.10 -1.47
N CYS A 193 -1.83 -11.38 -1.63
CA CYS A 193 -1.31 -12.06 -2.83
C CYS A 193 -1.93 -13.46 -2.97
N GLY A 194 -2.10 -14.19 -1.87
CA GLY A 194 -2.82 -15.46 -1.85
C GLY A 194 -4.26 -15.34 -2.34
N ASN A 195 -4.99 -14.31 -1.88
CA ASN A 195 -6.38 -14.07 -2.27
C ASN A 195 -6.51 -13.63 -3.74
N ALA A 196 -5.61 -12.77 -4.22
CA ALA A 196 -5.56 -12.35 -5.62
C ALA A 196 -5.32 -13.55 -6.54
N LYS A 197 -4.31 -14.38 -6.23
CA LYS A 197 -3.99 -15.61 -6.98
C LYS A 197 -5.16 -16.60 -7.01
N LYS A 198 -5.83 -16.82 -5.87
CA LYS A 198 -7.06 -17.65 -5.81
C LYS A 198 -8.22 -17.09 -6.64
N SER A 199 -8.19 -15.79 -6.95
CA SER A 199 -9.18 -15.09 -7.77
C SER A 199 -8.77 -14.98 -9.24
N ASN A 200 -7.85 -15.84 -9.69
CA ASN A 200 -7.31 -15.88 -11.05
C ASN A 200 -6.54 -14.62 -11.48
N VAL A 201 -6.00 -13.86 -10.53
CA VAL A 201 -5.12 -12.73 -10.83
C VAL A 201 -3.66 -13.18 -10.79
N LEU A 202 -2.94 -12.91 -11.87
CA LEU A 202 -1.50 -13.13 -11.95
C LEU A 202 -0.78 -11.96 -11.27
N VAL A 203 0.00 -12.24 -10.24
CA VAL A 203 0.76 -11.21 -9.51
C VAL A 203 2.22 -11.28 -9.95
N MET A 204 2.72 -10.19 -10.52
CA MET A 204 4.12 -9.99 -10.86
C MET A 204 4.73 -8.97 -9.90
N THR A 205 5.98 -9.16 -9.50
CA THR A 205 6.64 -8.24 -8.55
C THR A 205 8.04 -7.87 -9.01
N VAL A 206 8.37 -6.59 -8.98
CA VAL A 206 9.69 -6.05 -9.34
C VAL A 206 10.22 -5.26 -8.15
N ALA A 207 11.31 -5.73 -7.57
CA ALA A 207 12.11 -4.97 -6.64
C ALA A 207 13.04 -4.03 -7.43
N LEU A 208 13.20 -2.78 -6.97
CA LEU A 208 14.07 -1.78 -7.56
C LEU A 208 15.30 -1.60 -6.67
N ASP A 209 16.42 -2.13 -7.13
CA ASP A 209 17.77 -1.96 -6.59
C ASP A 209 17.95 -2.41 -5.13
N LEU A 210 17.19 -3.42 -4.70
CA LEU A 210 17.29 -3.98 -3.36
C LEU A 210 18.53 -4.86 -3.20
N SER A 211 19.24 -4.66 -2.09
CA SER A 211 20.44 -5.43 -1.76
C SER A 211 20.12 -6.86 -1.36
N THR A 212 20.89 -7.82 -1.88
CA THR A 212 20.81 -9.23 -1.46
C THR A 212 21.60 -9.51 -0.17
N THR A 213 22.39 -8.54 0.30
CA THR A 213 23.26 -8.66 1.48
C THR A 213 22.73 -7.87 2.68
N ASP A 214 21.92 -6.84 2.47
CA ASP A 214 21.22 -6.17 3.57
C ASP A 214 20.07 -7.04 4.09
N ALA A 215 19.94 -7.15 5.41
CA ALA A 215 18.97 -8.04 6.03
C ALA A 215 17.52 -7.57 5.87
N GLY A 216 17.29 -6.25 5.79
CA GLY A 216 15.98 -5.66 5.54
C GLY A 216 15.56 -5.86 4.09
N ASP A 217 16.44 -5.51 3.16
CA ASP A 217 16.21 -5.68 1.72
C ASP A 217 15.99 -7.15 1.36
N LYS A 218 16.79 -8.07 1.94
CA LYS A 218 16.60 -9.50 1.75
C LYS A 218 15.21 -9.97 2.17
N LYS A 219 14.69 -9.47 3.29
CA LYS A 219 13.32 -9.78 3.73
C LYS A 219 12.28 -9.25 2.76
N ALA A 220 12.46 -8.04 2.25
CA ALA A 220 11.57 -7.47 1.23
C ALA A 220 11.61 -8.27 -0.08
N LEU A 221 12.81 -8.64 -0.56
CA LEU A 221 13.01 -9.52 -1.72
C LEU A 221 12.30 -10.87 -1.54
N ASP A 222 12.50 -11.52 -0.39
CA ASP A 222 11.87 -12.81 -0.09
C ASP A 222 10.34 -12.69 -0.02
N ALA A 223 9.82 -11.60 0.58
CA ALA A 223 8.38 -11.33 0.67
C ALA A 223 7.76 -11.06 -0.72
N LEU A 224 8.41 -10.27 -1.58
CA LEU A 224 7.96 -10.02 -2.95
C LEU A 224 7.98 -11.31 -3.78
N LYS A 225 9.07 -12.09 -3.70
CA LYS A 225 9.18 -13.38 -4.39
C LYS A 225 8.09 -14.35 -3.95
N ALA A 226 7.77 -14.44 -2.65
CA ALA A 226 6.68 -15.27 -2.14
C ALA A 226 5.29 -14.80 -2.61
N CYS A 227 5.10 -13.48 -2.70
CA CYS A 227 3.86 -12.87 -3.18
C CYS A 227 3.61 -13.19 -4.66
N SER A 228 4.63 -13.13 -5.51
CA SER A 228 4.50 -13.37 -6.96
C SER A 228 3.91 -14.74 -7.32
N SER A 229 3.23 -14.75 -8.47
CA SER A 229 2.76 -15.94 -9.13
C SER A 229 3.90 -16.71 -9.79
N ASP A 230 3.63 -17.96 -10.10
CA ASP A 230 4.48 -18.77 -10.97
C ASP A 230 4.15 -18.50 -12.43
N SER A 231 5.16 -18.54 -13.30
CA SER A 231 4.99 -18.48 -14.75
C SER A 231 4.20 -19.69 -15.23
N ARG A 232 3.31 -19.46 -16.20
CA ARG A 232 2.57 -20.53 -16.87
C ARG A 232 3.37 -21.17 -18.01
N PHE A 233 4.50 -20.58 -18.40
CA PHE A 233 5.27 -20.98 -19.58
C PHE A 233 6.74 -21.26 -19.28
N ARG A 234 7.40 -20.39 -18.50
CA ARG A 234 8.82 -20.49 -18.20
C ARG A 234 9.06 -21.46 -17.05
N LYS A 235 10.13 -22.24 -17.18
CA LYS A 235 10.69 -23.06 -16.10
C LYS A 235 11.77 -22.27 -15.38
N ASP A 236 11.95 -22.57 -14.09
CA ASP A 236 13.03 -21.96 -13.30
C ASP A 236 14.39 -22.38 -13.91
N PRO A 237 15.27 -21.43 -14.28
CA PRO A 237 16.58 -21.77 -14.86
C PRO A 237 17.48 -22.59 -13.94
N THR A 238 17.30 -22.47 -12.63
CA THR A 238 18.08 -23.17 -11.60
C THR A 238 17.46 -24.50 -11.19
N ASP A 239 16.16 -24.68 -11.41
CA ASP A 239 15.44 -25.93 -11.19
C ASP A 239 14.33 -26.11 -12.24
N PRO A 240 14.65 -26.68 -13.43
CA PRO A 240 13.70 -26.81 -14.53
C PRO A 240 12.45 -27.66 -14.22
N SER A 241 12.41 -28.36 -13.08
CA SER A 241 11.23 -29.09 -12.62
C SER A 241 10.11 -28.15 -12.14
N LYS A 242 10.45 -26.92 -11.77
CA LYS A 242 9.51 -25.92 -11.24
C LYS A 242 9.23 -24.81 -12.25
N PRO A 243 8.03 -24.20 -12.23
CA PRO A 243 7.79 -22.98 -12.97
C PRO A 243 8.66 -21.83 -12.41
N ALA A 244 9.10 -20.91 -13.27
CA ALA A 244 9.83 -19.74 -12.84
C ALA A 244 8.93 -18.80 -12.02
N LYS A 245 9.47 -18.15 -10.98
CA LYS A 245 8.76 -17.07 -10.29
C LYS A 245 8.65 -15.83 -11.16
N LEU A 246 7.50 -15.17 -11.14
CA LEU A 246 7.27 -13.87 -11.77
C LEU A 246 7.77 -12.72 -10.88
N PHE A 247 9.03 -12.84 -10.50
CA PHE A 247 9.72 -11.91 -9.62
C PHE A 247 11.05 -11.51 -10.23
N TRP A 248 11.34 -10.21 -10.17
CA TRP A 248 12.59 -9.63 -10.66
C TRP A 248 13.17 -8.70 -9.59
N ASN A 249 14.49 -8.76 -9.38
CA ASN A 249 15.23 -7.72 -8.68
C ASN A 249 15.98 -6.90 -9.73
N ALA A 250 15.41 -5.77 -10.13
CA ALA A 250 15.93 -4.91 -11.18
C ALA A 250 16.94 -3.91 -10.62
N THR A 251 18.06 -3.72 -11.29
CA THR A 251 18.98 -2.61 -11.04
C THR A 251 18.78 -1.52 -12.10
N GLY A 252 19.37 -0.34 -11.93
CA GLY A 252 19.35 0.69 -12.97
C GLY A 252 19.88 0.20 -14.33
N ALA A 253 20.79 -0.77 -14.35
CA ALA A 253 21.34 -1.35 -15.57
C ALA A 253 20.42 -2.41 -16.23
N THR A 254 19.61 -3.12 -15.44
CA THR A 254 18.82 -4.27 -15.93
C THR A 254 17.33 -3.96 -16.05
N LEU A 255 16.87 -2.79 -15.61
CA LEU A 255 15.46 -2.44 -15.57
C LEU A 255 14.76 -2.58 -16.93
N SER A 256 15.37 -2.07 -18.00
CA SER A 256 14.80 -2.16 -19.36
C SER A 256 14.65 -3.61 -19.82
N ASP A 257 15.65 -4.46 -19.53
CA ASP A 257 15.60 -5.87 -19.93
C ASP A 257 14.57 -6.66 -19.11
N ASN A 258 14.44 -6.36 -17.82
CA ASN A 258 13.41 -6.95 -16.97
C ASN A 258 11.99 -6.60 -17.48
N PHE A 259 11.76 -5.36 -17.95
CA PHE A 259 10.47 -4.99 -18.56
C PHE A 259 10.23 -5.69 -19.90
N LYS A 260 11.27 -5.96 -20.70
CA LYS A 260 11.13 -6.79 -21.91
C LYS A 260 10.76 -8.24 -21.55
N GLU A 261 11.35 -8.80 -20.50
CA GLU A 261 10.98 -10.13 -20.02
C GLU A 261 9.52 -10.20 -19.55
N ILE A 262 9.06 -9.18 -18.81
CA ILE A 262 7.66 -9.04 -18.42
C ILE A 262 6.75 -8.96 -19.65
N ALA A 263 7.10 -8.14 -20.65
CA ALA A 263 6.34 -8.04 -21.89
C ALA A 263 6.27 -9.37 -22.64
N ASN A 264 7.37 -10.13 -22.68
CA ASN A 264 7.40 -11.47 -23.27
C ASN A 264 6.50 -12.45 -22.49
N GLU A 265 6.53 -12.41 -21.16
CA GLU A 265 5.63 -13.21 -20.31
C GLU A 265 4.15 -12.91 -20.62
N LEU A 266 3.80 -11.62 -20.72
CA LEU A 266 2.45 -11.17 -21.05
C LEU A 266 2.03 -11.55 -22.48
N SER A 267 2.97 -11.50 -23.43
CA SER A 267 2.70 -11.92 -24.82
C SER A 267 2.38 -13.41 -24.91
N ASN A 268 3.12 -14.25 -24.17
CA ASN A 268 2.89 -15.69 -24.15
C ASN A 268 1.50 -16.07 -23.60
N LEU A 269 0.96 -15.27 -22.66
CA LEU A 269 -0.41 -15.46 -22.16
C LEU A 269 -1.46 -15.34 -23.26
N ARG A 270 -1.25 -14.48 -24.28
CA ARG A 270 -2.21 -14.28 -25.39
C ARG A 270 -2.29 -15.43 -26.38
N ILE A 271 -1.31 -16.33 -26.42
CA ILE A 271 -1.21 -17.37 -27.45
C ILE A 271 -2.09 -18.59 -27.12
N VAL A 272 -2.64 -18.68 -25.90
CA VAL A 272 -3.46 -19.82 -25.46
C VAL A 272 -4.95 -19.42 -25.40
N GLY A 273 -5.59 -19.43 -26.57
CA GLY A 273 -7.03 -19.31 -26.75
C GLY A 273 -7.56 -20.41 -27.67
#